data_AF-A0A084Y0N5-F1
#
_entry.id   AF-A0A084Y0N5-F1
#
_cell.length_a   1.000
_cell.length_b   1.000
_cell.length_c   1.000
_cell.angle_alpha   90.00
_cell.angle_beta   90.00
_cell.angle_gamma   90.00
#
_symmetry.space_group_name_H-M   'P 1'
#
loop_
_entity.id
_entity.type
_entity.pdbx_description
1 polymer ?
#
loop_
_entity_poly.entity_id
_entity_poly.type
_entity_poly.pdbx_seq_one_letter_code
_entity_poly.pdbx_strand_id
1 'polypeptide(L)'
;MTQVIVLPHIELCPDGAVIDARPGESLCQNLLENGIAIEHACEMSCACTTCHVIVREGFADLEPSDEVEDDLLDKAWGLEPNSRLSCQVIVNAASLVIEIPRYSINMTKEGHR
;
A
#
# COMPACT_ATOMS: atom_id res chain seq x y z
N MET A 1 -12.89 8.57 -13.68
CA MET A 1 -11.72 7.71 -13.47
C MET A 1 -11.22 8.01 -12.08
N THR A 2 -11.01 6.97 -11.26
CA THR A 2 -10.48 7.17 -9.91
C THR A 2 -9.00 7.45 -10.03
N GLN A 3 -8.51 8.51 -9.38
CA GLN A 3 -7.09 8.84 -9.38
C GLN A 3 -6.45 8.41 -8.07
N VAL A 4 -5.27 7.81 -8.17
CA VAL A 4 -4.39 7.60 -7.03
C VAL A 4 -3.13 8.41 -7.28
N ILE A 5 -2.84 9.33 -6.36
CA ILE A 5 -1.61 10.12 -6.36
C ILE A 5 -0.63 9.42 -5.43
N VAL A 6 0.47 8.96 -5.99
CA VAL A 6 1.58 8.37 -5.24
C VAL A 6 2.61 9.45 -5.00
N LEU A 7 2.85 9.78 -3.74
CA LEU A 7 3.86 10.74 -3.36
C LEU A 7 5.28 10.23 -3.70
N PRO A 8 6.24 11.14 -3.93
CA PRO A 8 7.61 10.77 -4.25
C PRO A 8 8.21 9.76 -3.27
N HIS A 9 8.77 8.69 -3.81
CA HIS A 9 9.47 7.66 -3.06
C HIS A 9 10.81 7.35 -3.72
N ILE A 10 11.88 7.38 -2.94
CA ILE A 10 13.28 7.36 -3.41
C ILE A 10 13.65 6.21 -4.35
N GLU A 11 13.05 5.03 -4.18
CA GLU A 11 13.34 3.86 -5.02
C GLU A 11 12.20 3.55 -6.00
N LEU A 12 10.99 3.36 -5.48
CA LEU A 12 9.84 2.90 -6.25
C LEU A 12 9.18 3.95 -7.14
N CYS A 13 9.26 5.22 -6.79
CA CYS A 13 8.57 6.29 -7.53
C CYS A 13 9.22 7.67 -7.28
N PRO A 14 10.46 7.92 -7.76
CA PRO A 14 11.26 9.07 -7.31
C PRO A 14 10.62 10.44 -7.53
N ASP A 15 9.84 10.59 -8.62
CA ASP A 15 9.17 11.84 -8.98
C ASP A 15 7.70 11.88 -8.50
N GLY A 16 7.24 10.83 -7.81
CA GLY A 16 5.82 10.59 -7.60
C GLY A 16 5.10 10.19 -8.89
N ALA A 17 3.81 9.90 -8.78
CA ALA A 17 2.99 9.54 -9.93
C ALA A 17 1.52 9.87 -9.69
N VAL A 18 0.80 10.10 -10.77
CA VAL A 18 -0.67 10.06 -10.78
C VAL A 18 -1.06 8.90 -11.65
N ILE A 19 -1.81 7.95 -11.10
CA ILE A 19 -2.23 6.75 -11.80
C ILE A 19 -3.76 6.74 -11.92
N ASP A 20 -4.25 6.27 -13.07
CA ASP A 20 -5.67 5.96 -13.25
C ASP A 20 -5.92 4.57 -12.66
N ALA A 21 -6.59 4.56 -11.50
CA ALA A 21 -6.88 3.33 -10.79
C ALA A 21 -8.25 2.77 -11.19
N ARG A 22 -8.34 1.44 -11.27
CA ARG A 22 -9.56 0.69 -11.51
C ARG A 22 -10.28 0.42 -10.19
N PRO A 23 -11.50 0.94 -10.00
CA PRO A 23 -12.31 0.59 -8.83
C PRO A 23 -12.61 -0.90 -8.79
N GLY A 24 -12.64 -1.47 -7.57
CA GLY A 24 -12.86 -2.89 -7.33
C GLY A 24 -11.61 -3.77 -7.36
N GLU A 25 -10.46 -3.22 -7.78
CA GLU A 25 -9.15 -3.87 -7.65
C GLU A 25 -8.42 -3.35 -6.40
N SER A 26 -7.47 -4.14 -5.89
CA SER A 26 -6.65 -3.68 -4.76
C SER A 26 -5.74 -2.53 -5.18
N LEU A 27 -5.41 -1.67 -4.22
CA LEU A 27 -4.44 -0.59 -4.44
C LEU A 27 -3.08 -1.18 -4.84
N CYS A 28 -2.66 -2.29 -4.24
CA CYS A 28 -1.42 -2.99 -4.60
C CYS A 28 -1.40 -3.39 -6.08
N GLN A 29 -2.48 -4.00 -6.59
CA GLN A 29 -2.58 -4.36 -8.00
C GLN A 29 -2.53 -3.13 -8.91
N ASN A 30 -3.26 -2.07 -8.57
CA ASN A 30 -3.25 -0.81 -9.31
C ASN A 30 -1.84 -0.20 -9.38
N LEU A 31 -1.08 -0.22 -8.29
CA LEU A 31 0.30 0.26 -8.26
C LEU A 31 1.20 -0.56 -9.20
N LEU A 32 1.13 -1.89 -9.13
CA LEU A 32 1.93 -2.78 -9.96
C LEU A 32 1.62 -2.64 -11.45
N GLU A 33 0.33 -2.56 -11.83
CA GLU A 33 -0.09 -2.38 -13.22
C GLU A 33 0.38 -1.04 -13.81
N ASN A 34 0.61 -0.03 -12.95
CA ASN A 34 1.14 1.27 -13.34
C ASN A 34 2.66 1.41 -13.13
N GLY A 35 3.38 0.28 -12.94
CA GLY A 35 4.84 0.25 -12.89
C GLY A 35 5.46 0.65 -11.56
N ILE A 36 4.67 0.84 -10.51
CA ILE A 36 5.15 1.12 -9.15
C ILE A 36 5.33 -0.23 -8.45
N ALA A 37 6.58 -0.71 -8.45
CA ALA A 37 6.97 -2.05 -8.01
C ALA A 37 6.95 -2.23 -6.46
N ILE A 38 5.82 -1.92 -5.83
CA ILE A 38 5.64 -2.12 -4.39
C ILE A 38 5.81 -3.60 -4.02
N GLU A 39 6.52 -3.87 -2.93
CA GLU A 39 6.80 -5.24 -2.49
C GLU A 39 5.51 -5.90 -1.97
N HIS A 40 5.34 -7.19 -2.29
CA HIS A 40 4.14 -7.95 -1.98
C HIS A 40 4.51 -9.41 -1.67
N ALA A 41 5.39 -9.60 -0.67
CA ALA A 41 6.04 -10.88 -0.38
C ALA A 41 5.08 -12.04 -0.08
N CYS A 42 3.91 -11.75 0.50
CA CYS A 42 2.86 -12.74 0.76
C CYS A 42 1.88 -12.94 -0.40
N GLU A 43 2.20 -12.46 -1.61
CA GLU A 43 1.34 -12.54 -2.78
C GLU A 43 -0.07 -11.97 -2.51
N MET A 44 -0.11 -10.78 -1.88
CA MET A 44 -1.34 -10.06 -1.53
C MET A 44 -2.28 -10.79 -0.54
N SER A 45 -1.81 -11.81 0.18
CA SER A 45 -2.64 -12.67 1.05
C SER A 45 -2.83 -12.18 2.50
N CYS A 46 -2.68 -10.88 2.78
CA CYS A 46 -2.74 -10.32 4.15
C CYS A 46 -1.88 -11.11 5.17
N ALA A 47 -0.61 -11.37 4.85
CA ALA A 47 0.28 -12.16 5.70
C ALA A 47 1.70 -11.57 5.86
N CYS A 48 1.92 -10.32 5.44
CA CYS A 48 3.16 -9.58 5.63
C CYS A 48 2.88 -8.07 5.62
N THR A 49 3.90 -7.25 5.88
CA THR A 49 3.81 -5.77 5.89
C THR A 49 4.52 -5.11 4.71
N THR A 50 5.01 -5.89 3.75
CA THR A 50 5.85 -5.35 2.65
C THR A 50 5.11 -4.40 1.70
N CYS A 51 3.79 -4.48 1.65
CA CYS A 51 2.92 -3.65 0.83
C CYS A 51 2.32 -2.44 1.59
N HIS A 52 2.87 -2.13 2.77
CA HIS A 52 2.42 -1.03 3.63
C HIS A 52 2.46 0.30 2.88
N VAL A 53 1.38 1.06 3.00
CA VAL A 53 1.23 2.43 2.50
C VAL A 53 0.55 3.28 3.59
N ILE A 54 0.75 4.59 3.50
CA ILE A 54 0.09 5.56 4.37
C ILE A 54 -0.86 6.38 3.50
N VAL A 55 -2.16 6.36 3.83
CA VAL A 55 -3.20 7.04 3.05
C VAL A 55 -3.34 8.47 3.55
N ARG A 56 -2.65 9.40 2.90
CA ARG A 56 -2.61 10.83 3.27
C ARG A 56 -3.93 11.54 3.01
N GLU A 57 -4.64 11.17 1.94
CA GLU A 57 -5.98 11.68 1.62
C GLU A 57 -6.90 10.54 1.13
N GLY A 58 -8.19 10.64 1.45
CA GLY A 58 -9.22 9.65 1.07
C GLY A 58 -9.36 8.44 2.02
N PHE A 59 -8.62 8.42 3.15
CA PHE A 59 -8.69 7.33 4.13
C PHE A 59 -10.11 7.10 4.69
N ALA A 60 -10.86 8.17 4.95
CA ALA A 60 -12.22 8.08 5.49
C ALA A 60 -13.24 7.46 4.52
N ASP A 61 -12.92 7.41 3.23
CA ASP A 61 -13.75 6.79 2.20
C ASP A 61 -13.46 5.29 2.03
N LEU A 62 -12.40 4.77 2.65
CA LEU A 62 -12.02 3.36 2.59
C LEU A 62 -12.85 2.53 3.56
N GLU A 63 -13.04 1.25 3.22
CA GLU A 63 -13.47 0.28 4.22
C GLU A 63 -12.43 0.19 5.34
N PRO A 64 -12.85 0.08 6.61
CA PRO A 64 -11.92 -0.06 7.73
C PRO A 64 -11.06 -1.32 7.55
N SER A 65 -9.84 -1.28 8.09
CA SER A 65 -9.02 -2.49 8.24
C SER A 65 -9.73 -3.51 9.13
N ASP A 66 -9.43 -4.79 8.90
CA ASP A 66 -9.84 -5.86 9.79
C ASP A 66 -8.77 -6.13 10.87
N GLU A 67 -9.11 -6.97 11.85
CA GLU A 67 -8.20 -7.30 12.96
C GLU A 67 -6.88 -7.92 12.47
N VAL A 68 -6.90 -8.67 11.37
CA VAL A 68 -5.70 -9.33 10.83
C VAL A 68 -4.76 -8.31 10.18
N GLU A 69 -5.32 -7.37 9.42
CA GLU A 69 -4.58 -6.25 8.85
C GLU A 69 -3.95 -5.39 9.95
N ASP A 70 -4.71 -5.06 11.00
CA ASP A 70 -4.24 -4.25 12.13
C ASP A 70 -3.09 -4.96 12.89
N ASP A 71 -3.24 -6.25 13.20
CA ASP A 71 -2.21 -7.07 13.86
C ASP A 71 -0.90 -7.17 13.06
N LEU A 72 -0.99 -7.07 11.72
CA LEU A 72 0.19 -7.02 10.85
C LEU A 72 0.77 -5.62 10.83
N LEU A 73 -0.04 -4.58 10.70
CA LEU A 73 0.40 -3.19 10.67
C LEU A 73 1.17 -2.79 11.93
N ASP A 74 0.86 -3.36 13.09
CA ASP A 74 1.64 -3.22 14.33
C ASP A 74 3.12 -3.65 14.19
N LYS A 75 3.43 -4.47 13.18
CA LYS A 75 4.78 -4.94 12.85
C LYS A 75 5.39 -4.17 11.68
N ALA A 76 4.70 -3.20 11.12
CA ALA A 76 5.19 -2.40 10.00
C ALA A 76 6.18 -1.33 10.47
N TRP A 77 7.12 -0.97 9.59
CA TRP A 77 8.00 0.15 9.84
C TRP A 77 7.25 1.47 9.58
N GLY A 78 7.36 2.44 10.49
CA GLY A 78 6.74 3.75 10.29
C GLY A 78 5.22 3.72 10.29
N LEU A 79 4.62 2.87 11.16
CA LEU A 79 3.17 2.82 11.35
C LEU A 79 2.60 4.19 11.75
N GLU A 80 1.53 4.58 11.07
CA GLU A 80 0.73 5.78 11.32
C GLU A 80 -0.77 5.44 11.38
N PRO A 81 -1.63 6.28 12.00
CA PRO A 81 -3.06 5.99 12.16
C PRO A 81 -3.85 5.74 10.86
N ASN A 82 -3.35 6.25 9.74
CA ASN A 82 -3.90 6.12 8.40
C ASN A 82 -3.10 5.13 7.53
N SER A 83 -2.33 4.25 8.16
CA SER A 83 -1.63 3.17 7.48
C SER A 83 -2.58 2.07 7.04
N ARG A 84 -2.28 1.48 5.90
CA ARG A 84 -2.99 0.33 5.34
C ARG A 84 -2.01 -0.63 4.67
N LEU A 85 -2.40 -1.90 4.57
CA LEU A 85 -1.77 -2.83 3.64
C LEU A 85 -2.42 -2.62 2.27
N SER A 86 -1.66 -2.13 1.29
CA SER A 86 -2.22 -1.77 -0.02
C SER A 86 -2.90 -2.96 -0.72
N CYS A 87 -2.56 -4.21 -0.38
CA CYS A 87 -3.25 -5.39 -0.91
C CYS A 87 -4.69 -5.56 -0.38
N GLN A 88 -5.00 -5.00 0.79
CA GLN A 88 -6.34 -5.05 1.41
C GLN A 88 -7.18 -3.80 1.12
N VAL A 89 -6.57 -2.73 0.62
CA VAL A 89 -7.30 -1.53 0.20
C VAL A 89 -7.95 -1.77 -1.15
N ILE A 90 -9.28 -1.90 -1.18
CA ILE A 90 -10.04 -1.91 -2.43
C ILE A 90 -10.28 -0.47 -2.89
N VAL A 91 -9.82 -0.15 -4.10
CA VAL A 91 -10.02 1.18 -4.69
C VAL A 91 -11.51 1.36 -5.00
N ASN A 92 -12.08 2.49 -4.58
CA ASN A 92 -13.47 2.85 -4.87
C ASN A 92 -13.53 4.08 -5.81
N ALA A 93 -14.62 4.86 -5.78
CA ALA A 93 -14.76 6.05 -6.61
C ALA A 93 -13.99 7.28 -6.09
N ALA A 94 -13.57 7.26 -4.82
CA ALA A 94 -12.84 8.36 -4.19
C ALA A 94 -11.37 8.34 -4.61
N SER A 95 -10.80 9.53 -4.81
CA SER A 95 -9.37 9.66 -5.12
C SER A 95 -8.54 9.49 -3.84
N LEU A 96 -7.36 8.91 -3.98
CA LEU A 96 -6.44 8.68 -2.87
C LEU A 96 -5.14 9.44 -3.08
N VAL A 97 -4.57 9.97 -2.00
CA VAL A 97 -3.16 10.38 -1.95
C VAL A 97 -2.46 9.41 -1.01
N ILE A 98 -1.42 8.73 -1.49
CA ILE A 98 -0.69 7.73 -0.71
C ILE A 98 0.79 8.06 -0.65
N GLU A 99 1.40 7.64 0.45
CA GLU A 99 2.84 7.61 0.63
C GLU A 99 3.29 6.17 0.82
N ILE A 100 4.38 5.79 0.15
CA ILE A 100 5.06 4.53 0.43
C ILE A 100 6.12 4.83 1.50
N PRO A 101 6.14 4.12 2.63
CA PRO A 101 7.17 4.30 3.65
C PRO A 101 8.56 4.03 3.09
N ARG A 102 9.56 4.75 3.61
CA ARG A 102 10.96 4.65 3.16
C ARG A 102 11.55 3.23 3.27
N TYR A 103 11.09 2.44 4.23
CA TYR A 103 11.57 1.08 4.46
C TYR A 103 10.40 0.13 4.65
N SER A 104 10.53 -1.10 4.15
CA SER A 104 9.62 -2.21 4.43
C SER A 104 10.31 -3.28 5.30
N ILE A 105 9.54 -4.02 6.08
CA ILE A 105 10.03 -5.20 6.81
C ILE A 105 9.57 -6.44 6.06
N ASN A 106 10.52 -7.16 5.44
CA ASN A 106 10.24 -8.43 4.79
C ASN A 106 10.66 -9.60 5.69
N MET A 107 9.72 -10.10 6.49
CA MET A 107 9.92 -11.24 7.39
C MET A 107 10.19 -12.56 6.66
N THR A 108 9.82 -12.67 5.37
CA THR A 108 10.06 -13.86 4.56
C THR A 108 11.51 -13.94 4.06
N LYS A 109 12.24 -12.82 4.03
CA LYS A 109 13.64 -12.77 3.58
C LYS A 109 14.66 -13.26 4.62
N GLU A 110 14.24 -13.64 5.83
CA GLU A 110 15.14 -14.24 6.82
C GLU A 110 15.23 -15.76 6.62
N GLY A 111 16.25 -16.19 5.87
CA GLY A 111 16.54 -17.61 5.70
C GLY A 111 17.84 -17.95 4.96
N HIS A 112 18.45 -17.03 4.19
CA HIS A 112 19.72 -17.30 3.52
C HIS A 112 20.70 -16.12 3.66
N ARG A 113 21.54 -16.18 4.70
CA ARG A 113 22.91 -15.67 4.68
C ARG A 113 23.84 -16.73 5.22
#